data_AF-A0A7L3A6W9-F1
#
_entry.id   AF-A0A7L3A6W9-F1
#
_cell.length_a   1.000
_cell.length_b   1.000
_cell.length_c   1.000
_cell.angle_alpha   90.00
_cell.angle_beta   90.00
_cell.angle_gamma   90.00
#
_symmetry.space_group_name_H-M   'P 1'
#
loop_
_entity.id
_entity.type
_entity.pdbx_description
1 polymer ?
#
loop_
_entity_poly.entity_id
_entity_poly.type
_entity_poly.pdbx_seq_one_letter_code
_entity_poly.pdbx_strand_id
1 'polypeptide(L)'
;MVQEAEKYKAEDEKQRDKVSSKNSLESYAFNMKATVEDEKLQGKISDDDKQKILDKCNEIINWLDKNQTAEKEEFEHQQKELEKVCNPIITKLYQSAGGMPGG
;
A
#
# COMPACT_ATOMS: atom_id res chain seq x y z
N MET A 1 27.84 28.54 5.03
CA MET A 1 28.51 27.28 4.66
C MET A 1 28.00 26.06 5.43
N VAL A 2 28.23 25.90 6.75
CA VAL A 2 27.75 24.69 7.48
C VAL A 2 26.22 24.62 7.58
N GLN A 3 25.56 25.73 7.92
CA GLN A 3 24.09 25.80 8.02
C GLN A 3 23.39 25.58 6.66
N GLU A 4 24.02 25.99 5.56
CA GLU A 4 23.48 25.75 4.21
C GLU A 4 23.59 24.26 3.86
N ALA A 5 24.72 23.62 4.14
CA ALA A 5 24.91 22.19 3.92
C ALA A 5 23.92 21.33 4.73
N GLU A 6 23.64 21.70 5.99
CA GLU A 6 22.64 21.03 6.82
C GLU A 6 21.22 21.22 6.27
N LYS A 7 20.90 22.42 5.77
CA LYS A 7 19.60 22.70 5.15
C LYS A 7 19.39 21.85 3.89
N TYR A 8 20.37 21.83 2.97
CA TYR A 8 20.29 21.01 1.76
C TYR A 8 20.13 19.52 2.08
N LYS A 9 20.89 19.01 3.06
CA LYS A 9 20.74 17.63 3.52
C LYS A 9 19.33 17.32 4.02
N ALA A 10 18.75 18.19 4.84
CA ALA A 10 17.40 18.00 5.36
C ALA A 10 16.32 18.07 4.27
N GLU A 11 16.49 18.95 3.27
CA GLU A 11 15.60 19.03 2.11
C GLU A 11 15.70 17.77 1.23
N ASP A 12 16.91 17.27 0.98
CA ASP A 12 17.14 16.02 0.23
C ASP A 12 16.54 14.81 0.95
N GLU A 13 16.73 14.71 2.27
CA GLU A 13 16.13 13.64 3.10
C GLU A 13 14.60 13.68 3.03
N LYS A 14 13.99 14.87 3.12
CA LYS A 14 12.53 15.02 2.98
C LYS A 14 12.03 14.59 1.60
N GLN A 15 12.69 15.00 0.52
CA GLN A 15 12.29 14.58 -0.82
C GLN A 15 12.44 13.07 -1.00
N ARG A 16 13.53 12.49 -0.50
CA ARG A 16 13.77 11.04 -0.55
C ARG A 16 12.68 10.27 0.20
N ASP A 17 12.35 10.69 1.41
CA ASP A 17 11.32 10.06 2.24
C ASP A 17 9.95 10.12 1.57
N LYS A 18 9.59 11.29 1.02
CA LYS A 18 8.34 11.47 0.27
C LYS A 18 8.24 10.51 -0.91
N VAL A 19 9.31 10.41 -1.72
CA VAL A 19 9.37 9.48 -2.87
C VAL A 19 9.28 8.03 -2.39
N SER A 20 9.94 7.69 -1.28
CA SER A 20 9.87 6.36 -0.69
C SER A 20 8.44 6.01 -0.27
N SER A 21 7.75 6.89 0.47
CA SER A 21 6.37 6.65 0.91
C SER A 21 5.41 6.50 -0.27
N LYS A 22 5.56 7.33 -1.32
CA LYS A 22 4.80 7.19 -2.56
C LYS A 22 5.00 5.81 -3.21
N ASN A 23 6.24 5.41 -3.40
CA ASN A 23 6.58 4.13 -4.03
C ASN A 23 6.11 2.93 -3.21
N SER A 24 6.17 3.02 -1.88
CA SER A 24 5.65 2.00 -0.97
C SER A 24 4.15 1.84 -1.10
N LEU A 25 3.39 2.94 -1.13
CA LEU A 25 1.94 2.92 -1.32
C LEU A 25 1.56 2.34 -2.68
N GLU A 26 2.21 2.81 -3.74
CA GLU A 26 1.98 2.33 -5.11
C GLU A 26 2.25 0.82 -5.21
N SER A 27 3.41 0.38 -4.73
CA SER A 27 3.79 -1.04 -4.73
C SER A 27 2.80 -1.89 -3.94
N TYR A 28 2.35 -1.42 -2.77
CA TYR A 28 1.39 -2.16 -1.96
C TYR A 28 0.04 -2.31 -2.69
N ALA A 29 -0.47 -1.24 -3.29
CA ALA A 29 -1.73 -1.28 -4.05
C ALA A 29 -1.65 -2.25 -5.25
N PHE A 30 -0.57 -2.22 -6.04
CA PHE A 30 -0.39 -3.14 -7.16
C PHE A 30 -0.21 -4.59 -6.73
N ASN A 31 0.62 -4.84 -5.70
CA ASN A 31 0.85 -6.19 -5.19
C ASN A 31 -0.45 -6.79 -4.63
N MET A 32 -1.23 -5.98 -3.92
CA MET A 32 -2.50 -6.42 -3.37
C MET A 32 -3.50 -6.77 -4.46
N LYS A 33 -3.61 -5.92 -5.49
CA LYS A 33 -4.44 -6.16 -6.66
C LYS A 33 -4.07 -7.48 -7.35
N ALA A 34 -2.78 -7.68 -7.62
CA ALA A 34 -2.28 -8.93 -8.21
C ALA A 34 -2.55 -10.15 -7.32
N THR A 35 -2.45 -10.01 -6.00
CA THR A 35 -2.71 -11.10 -5.05
C THR A 35 -4.17 -11.55 -5.11
N VAL A 36 -5.14 -10.63 -5.10
CA VAL A 36 -6.57 -10.99 -5.14
C VAL A 36 -7.05 -11.41 -6.54
N GLU A 37 -6.29 -11.10 -7.57
CA GLU A 37 -6.51 -11.56 -8.94
C GLU A 37 -5.84 -12.91 -9.24
N ASP A 38 -4.95 -13.41 -8.36
CA ASP A 38 -4.28 -14.70 -8.53
C ASP A 38 -5.30 -15.85 -8.58
N GLU A 39 -5.25 -16.63 -9.66
CA GLU A 39 -6.10 -17.81 -9.86
C GLU A 39 -5.98 -18.83 -8.74
N LYS A 40 -4.83 -18.93 -8.07
CA LYS A 40 -4.60 -19.83 -6.92
C LYS A 40 -5.39 -19.44 -5.68
N LEU A 41 -5.87 -18.20 -5.63
CA LEU A 41 -6.67 -17.64 -4.55
C LEU A 41 -8.17 -17.55 -4.92
N GLN A 42 -8.54 -17.90 -6.16
CA GLN A 42 -9.95 -18.04 -6.54
C GLN A 42 -10.66 -19.06 -5.64
N GLY A 43 -11.84 -18.69 -5.14
CA GLY A 43 -12.62 -19.50 -4.20
C GLY A 43 -12.10 -19.51 -2.75
N LYS A 44 -10.93 -18.91 -2.46
CA LYS A 44 -10.41 -18.73 -1.09
C LYS A 44 -10.75 -17.36 -0.50
N ILE A 45 -11.03 -16.39 -1.35
CA ILE A 45 -11.54 -15.07 -1.02
C ILE A 45 -12.98 -14.96 -1.54
N SER A 46 -13.85 -14.30 -0.79
CA SER A 46 -15.21 -14.01 -1.28
C SER A 46 -15.16 -12.98 -2.41
N ASP A 47 -16.09 -13.06 -3.36
CA ASP A 47 -16.16 -12.07 -4.46
C ASP A 47 -16.35 -10.65 -3.92
N ASP A 48 -17.12 -10.49 -2.83
CA ASP A 48 -17.32 -9.21 -2.15
C ASP A 48 -16.01 -8.65 -1.56
N ASP A 49 -15.22 -9.47 -0.88
CA ASP A 49 -13.94 -9.03 -0.30
C ASP A 49 -12.90 -8.75 -1.39
N LYS A 50 -12.90 -9.57 -2.45
CA LYS A 50 -12.07 -9.32 -3.64
C LYS A 50 -12.41 -7.97 -4.25
N GLN A 51 -13.70 -7.70 -4.52
CA GLN A 51 -14.14 -6.44 -5.12
C GLN A 51 -13.79 -5.24 -4.24
N LYS A 52 -13.98 -5.32 -2.92
CA LYS A 52 -13.58 -4.25 -1.97
C LYS A 52 -12.09 -3.92 -2.05
N ILE A 53 -11.22 -4.93 -2.13
CA ILE A 53 -9.78 -4.71 -2.28
C ILE A 53 -9.48 -4.06 -3.63
N LEU A 54 -10.05 -4.59 -4.72
CA LEU A 54 -9.83 -4.06 -6.07
C LEU A 54 -10.26 -2.59 -6.16
N ASP A 55 -11.44 -2.26 -5.64
CA ASP A 55 -11.98 -0.90 -5.64
C ASP A 55 -11.07 0.03 -4.84
N LYS A 56 -10.65 -0.37 -3.63
CA LYS A 56 -9.78 0.47 -2.80
C LYS A 56 -8.39 0.63 -3.43
N CYS A 57 -7.81 -0.41 -4.01
CA CYS A 57 -6.54 -0.32 -4.72
C CYS A 57 -6.64 0.63 -5.92
N ASN A 58 -7.72 0.53 -6.71
CA ASN A 58 -7.95 1.42 -7.85
C ASN A 58 -8.17 2.89 -7.40
N GLU A 59 -8.89 3.10 -6.30
CA GLU A 59 -9.06 4.44 -5.70
C GLU A 59 -7.71 5.05 -5.33
N ILE A 60 -6.84 4.27 -4.68
CA ILE A 60 -5.50 4.71 -4.26
C ILE A 60 -4.59 4.98 -5.45
N ILE A 61 -4.59 4.13 -6.48
CA ILE A 61 -3.81 4.34 -7.71
C ILE A 61 -4.28 5.63 -8.41
N ASN A 62 -5.59 5.82 -8.56
CA ASN A 62 -6.14 7.05 -9.14
C ASN A 62 -5.81 8.29 -8.28
N TRP A 63 -5.73 8.14 -6.96
CA TRP A 63 -5.32 9.22 -6.06
C TRP A 63 -3.83 9.53 -6.24
N LEU A 64 -2.95 8.52 -6.33
CA LEU A 64 -1.51 8.67 -6.57
C LEU A 64 -1.23 9.38 -7.90
N ASP A 65 -1.97 9.06 -8.95
CA ASP A 65 -1.87 9.69 -10.28
C ASP A 65 -2.20 11.19 -10.23
N LYS A 66 -3.19 11.57 -9.42
CA LYS A 66 -3.64 12.96 -9.26
C LYS A 66 -2.81 13.75 -8.24
N ASN A 67 -2.15 13.05 -7.32
CA ASN A 67 -1.47 13.66 -6.17
C ASN A 67 0.02 13.29 -6.14
N GLN A 68 0.69 13.38 -7.29
CA GLN A 68 2.11 13.01 -7.43
C GLN A 68 3.05 13.83 -6.54
N THR A 69 2.61 15.01 -6.09
CA THR A 69 3.38 15.95 -5.27
C THR A 69 2.87 16.05 -3.83
N ALA A 70 1.99 15.15 -3.38
CA ALA A 70 1.48 15.12 -2.01
C ALA A 70 2.62 14.98 -0.99
N GLU A 71 2.35 15.39 0.25
CA GLU A 71 3.33 15.28 1.33
C GLU A 71 3.45 13.83 1.84
N LYS A 72 4.55 13.55 2.55
CA LYS A 72 4.84 12.22 3.10
C LYS A 72 3.67 11.70 3.94
N GLU A 73 3.12 12.55 4.80
CA GLU A 73 2.03 12.25 5.72
C GLU A 73 0.74 11.88 4.98
N GLU A 74 0.50 12.46 3.80
CA GLU A 74 -0.66 12.13 2.98
C GLU A 74 -0.52 10.74 2.35
N PHE A 75 0.68 10.40 1.84
CA PHE A 75 0.97 9.05 1.35
C PHE A 75 0.82 8.01 2.48
N GLU A 76 1.35 8.28 3.67
CA GLU A 76 1.21 7.39 4.82
C GLU A 76 -0.24 7.25 5.29
N HIS A 77 -1.03 8.32 5.22
CA HIS A 77 -2.45 8.27 5.52
C HIS A 77 -3.20 7.36 4.54
N GLN A 78 -2.98 7.54 3.23
CA GLN A 78 -3.58 6.71 2.20
C GLN A 78 -3.15 5.24 2.33
N GLN A 79 -1.89 4.98 2.70
CA GLN A 79 -1.43 3.63 2.99
C GLN A 79 -2.19 2.99 4.16
N LYS A 80 -2.40 3.70 5.26
CA LYS A 80 -3.18 3.19 6.40
C LYS A 80 -4.63 2.90 6.02
N GLU A 81 -5.24 3.75 5.19
CA GLU A 81 -6.60 3.53 4.71
C GLU A 81 -6.72 2.28 3.83
N LEU A 82 -5.72 2.03 2.98
CA LEU A 82 -5.65 0.82 2.18
C LEU A 82 -5.42 -0.43 3.06
N GLU A 83 -4.47 -0.38 3.98
CA GLU A 83 -4.16 -1.46 4.92
C GLU A 83 -5.36 -1.84 5.80
N LYS A 84 -6.17 -0.87 6.25
CA LYS A 84 -7.40 -1.14 7.02
C LYS A 84 -8.39 -2.03 6.29
N VAL A 85 -8.44 -1.95 4.96
CA VAL A 85 -9.30 -2.78 4.12
C VAL A 85 -8.62 -4.12 3.82
N CYS A 86 -7.33 -4.09 3.45
CA CYS A 86 -6.61 -5.27 2.99
C CYS A 86 -6.25 -6.24 4.13
N ASN A 87 -5.78 -5.74 5.27
CA ASN A 87 -5.32 -6.56 6.40
C ASN A 87 -6.37 -7.59 6.88
N PRO A 88 -7.62 -7.22 7.21
CA PRO A 88 -8.59 -8.20 7.69
C PRO A 88 -8.93 -9.28 6.67
N ILE A 89 -8.89 -8.95 5.37
CA ILE A 89 -9.19 -9.89 4.29
C ILE A 89 -8.00 -10.83 4.06
N ILE A 90 -6.78 -10.30 4.02
CA ILE A 90 -5.54 -11.08 3.91
C ILE A 90 -5.39 -12.02 5.12
N THR A 91 -5.66 -11.55 6.34
CA THR A 91 -5.61 -12.40 7.54
C THR A 91 -6.59 -13.57 7.42
N LYS A 92 -7.83 -13.33 6.99
CA LYS A 92 -8.80 -14.40 6.73
C LYS A 92 -8.31 -15.37 5.65
N LEU A 93 -7.75 -14.84 4.56
CA LEU A 93 -7.21 -15.66 3.46
C LEU A 93 -6.10 -16.61 3.94
N TYR A 94 -5.15 -16.11 4.74
CA TYR A 94 -4.07 -16.93 5.31
C TYR A 94 -4.62 -17.98 6.30
N GLN A 95 -5.62 -17.63 7.11
CA GLN A 95 -6.29 -18.58 8.01
C GLN A 95 -7.03 -19.69 7.23
N SER A 96 -7.73 -19.34 6.16
CA SER A 96 -8.46 -20.28 5.31
C SER A 96 -7.54 -21.16 4.44
N ALA A 97 -6.33 -20.69 4.12
CA ALA A 97 -5.35 -21.45 3.35
C ALA A 97 -4.63 -22.55 4.15
N GLY A 98 -4.94 -22.75 5.44
CA GLY A 98 -4.46 -23.90 6.22
C GLY A 98 -2.96 -23.88 6.53
N GLY A 99 -2.33 -22.70 6.51
CA GLY A 99 -0.91 -22.55 6.83
C GLY A 99 -0.71 -21.95 8.22
N MET A 100 -0.97 -22.73 9.26
CA MET A 100 -0.17 -22.57 10.47
C MET A 100 1.18 -23.22 10.14
N PRO A 101 2.32 -22.49 10.08
CA PRO A 101 3.58 -23.13 10.40
C PRO A 101 3.40 -23.58 11.84
N GLY A 102 3.01 -24.85 12.03
CA GLY A 102 3.09 -25.47 13.34
C GLY A 102 4.51 -25.27 13.85
N GLY A 103 4.62 -24.68 15.03
CA GLY A 103 5.81 -24.85 15.85
C GLY A 103 5.99 -26.31 16.22
#